data_AF-A0A166FK05-F1
#
_entry.id   AF-A0A166FK05-F1
#
_cell.length_a   1.000
_cell.length_b   1.000
_cell.length_c   1.000
_cell.angle_alpha   90.00
_cell.angle_beta   90.00
_cell.angle_gamma   90.00
#
_symmetry.space_group_name_H-M   'P 1'
#
loop_
_entity.id
_entity.type
_entity.pdbx_description
1 polymer ?
#
loop_
_entity_poly.entity_id
_entity_poly.type
_entity_poly.pdbx_seq_one_letter_code
_entity_poly.pdbx_strand_id
1 'polypeptide(L)'
;MAESNICKDVIKVSVSGFNSLSSDLTELILSILPLTSIVRATAVCKHWHSIVTSSTFSSAVAVTRKKPFLFLYGLNNIFPRNNQLLAFDPHLDKWLNLPVFRHQNDSSFMGCNGYYVCTSGSSFSFCPILSRDVHVTCMLNCPRLNPLVGAFYDKGCELPRFIVVGGVKFVGGLVDIEDGLFVEIYNPHCGCWENCSPLPADFRNGNTSQSLSSALFDGKFYVYGIYSGFVSTFDLDTHVWSEVQTLRPPGLLFAFLISCNELLVLAGLCNDHRGVSFNLWSIDDKTMEFSELAIMPAELLACLFDGHQEDYNFASLKCVGLDDLVYVFNEERHMNYTACVCEISNISKCSWRRIPDLPVPLNHFHKVTSFCSSVSIDNIVN
;
A
#
# COMPACT_ATOMS: atom_id res chain seq x y z
N MET A 1 3.96 -74.82 24.52
CA MET A 1 3.05 -73.80 23.99
C MET A 1 3.68 -72.47 24.32
N ALA A 2 4.14 -71.76 23.29
CA ALA A 2 4.96 -70.57 23.41
C ALA A 2 4.07 -69.35 23.68
N GLU A 3 4.36 -68.61 24.75
CA GLU A 3 3.85 -67.24 24.91
C GLU A 3 4.98 -66.26 24.62
N SER A 4 4.71 -65.45 23.60
CA SER A 4 5.56 -64.40 23.06
C SER A 4 5.63 -63.20 24.00
N ASN A 5 6.81 -62.92 24.56
CA ASN A 5 7.11 -61.61 25.14
C ASN A 5 7.57 -60.66 24.03
N ILE A 6 6.63 -59.84 23.56
CA ILE A 6 6.91 -58.75 22.63
C ILE A 6 7.55 -57.60 23.42
N CYS A 7 8.82 -57.32 23.13
CA CYS A 7 9.50 -56.10 23.58
C CYS A 7 8.70 -54.87 23.13
N LYS A 8 8.15 -54.13 24.11
CA LYS A 8 7.73 -52.74 23.91
C LYS A 8 8.91 -51.83 24.25
N ASP A 9 9.86 -51.71 23.34
CA ASP A 9 10.81 -50.59 23.36
C ASP A 9 10.08 -49.32 22.92
N VAL A 10 9.38 -48.71 23.88
CA VAL A 10 8.96 -47.32 23.75
C VAL A 10 10.23 -46.47 23.87
N ILE A 11 10.76 -46.02 22.73
CA ILE A 11 11.76 -44.96 22.71
C ILE A 11 11.11 -43.73 23.34
N LYS A 12 11.36 -43.51 24.63
CA LYS A 12 11.15 -42.22 25.28
C LYS A 12 12.18 -41.26 24.66
N VAL A 13 11.77 -40.58 23.59
CA VAL A 13 12.43 -39.33 23.21
C VAL A 13 12.17 -38.36 24.36
N SER A 14 13.18 -38.12 25.19
CA SER A 14 13.10 -37.12 26.24
C SER A 14 12.91 -35.76 25.57
N VAL A 15 11.72 -35.18 25.73
CA VAL A 15 11.41 -33.80 25.39
C VAL A 15 12.12 -32.89 26.41
N SER A 16 13.45 -32.80 26.34
CA SER A 16 14.25 -31.99 27.28
C SER A 16 14.99 -30.83 26.61
N GLY A 17 14.84 -30.62 25.30
CA GLY A 17 15.58 -29.57 24.57
C GLY A 17 14.91 -28.18 24.51
N PHE A 18 13.58 -28.09 24.56
CA PHE A 18 12.88 -26.80 24.41
C PHE A 18 12.55 -26.10 25.73
N ASN A 19 12.60 -26.79 26.87
CA ASN A 19 12.38 -26.19 28.19
C ASN A 19 13.60 -25.40 28.71
N SER A 20 14.71 -25.34 27.96
CA SER A 20 15.95 -24.68 28.34
C SER A 20 16.21 -23.36 27.63
N LEU A 21 15.32 -22.91 26.74
CA LEU A 21 15.47 -21.62 26.09
C LEU A 21 14.95 -20.51 27.01
N SER A 22 15.70 -19.42 27.17
CA SER A 22 15.22 -18.24 27.92
C SER A 22 14.11 -17.52 27.14
N SER A 23 13.31 -16.72 27.84
CA SER A 23 12.30 -15.85 27.23
C SER A 23 12.92 -14.97 26.15
N ASP A 24 14.05 -14.33 26.45
CA ASP A 24 14.74 -13.40 25.55
C ASP A 24 15.21 -14.09 24.26
N LEU A 25 15.75 -15.31 24.36
CA LEU A 25 16.15 -16.09 23.19
C LEU A 25 14.92 -16.55 22.39
N THR A 26 13.83 -16.89 23.07
CA THR A 26 12.58 -17.27 22.41
C THR A 26 11.99 -16.08 21.67
N GLU A 27 11.97 -14.91 22.29
CA GLU A 27 11.54 -13.63 21.70
C GLU A 27 12.35 -13.29 20.46
N LEU A 28 13.68 -13.40 20.54
CA LEU A 28 14.57 -13.17 19.41
C LEU A 28 14.34 -14.17 18.26
N ILE A 29 14.18 -15.46 18.57
CA ILE A 29 13.92 -16.47 17.53
C ILE A 29 12.58 -16.20 16.87
N LEU A 30 11.53 -15.92 17.64
CA LEU A 30 10.20 -15.67 17.10
C LEU A 30 10.15 -14.38 16.27
N SER A 31 10.91 -13.33 16.64
CA SER A 31 10.83 -12.02 15.99
C SER A 31 11.44 -11.99 14.58
N ILE A 32 12.24 -13.00 14.22
CA ILE A 32 12.81 -13.16 12.87
C ILE A 32 12.01 -14.12 11.98
N LEU A 33 10.90 -14.68 12.48
CA LEU A 33 10.09 -15.65 11.72
C LEU A 33 9.12 -14.97 10.73
N PRO A 34 8.66 -15.71 9.70
CA PRO A 34 7.49 -15.35 8.89
C PRO A 34 6.28 -14.94 9.74
N LEU A 35 5.50 -13.92 9.35
CA LEU A 35 4.28 -13.51 10.08
C LEU A 35 3.35 -14.70 10.35
N THR A 36 3.15 -15.55 9.35
CA THR A 36 2.35 -16.78 9.46
C THR A 36 2.87 -17.74 10.54
N SER A 37 4.17 -17.79 10.76
CA SER A 37 4.80 -18.61 11.80
C SER A 37 4.64 -17.97 13.18
N ILE A 38 4.72 -16.65 13.27
CA ILE A 38 4.49 -15.93 14.53
C ILE A 38 3.04 -16.08 14.98
N VAL A 39 2.08 -15.94 14.07
CA VAL A 39 0.66 -16.19 14.37
C VAL A 39 0.45 -17.62 14.87
N ARG A 40 1.05 -18.62 14.22
CA ARG A 40 0.99 -20.01 14.70
C ARG A 40 1.66 -20.21 16.05
N ALA A 41 2.74 -19.47 16.35
CA ALA A 41 3.45 -19.54 17.62
C ALA A 41 2.55 -19.18 18.82
N THR A 42 1.58 -18.27 18.63
CA THR A 42 0.58 -17.93 19.65
C THR A 42 -0.26 -19.14 20.12
N ALA A 43 -0.42 -20.15 19.27
CA ALA A 43 -1.22 -21.34 19.56
C ALA A 43 -0.40 -22.51 20.16
N VAL A 44 0.93 -22.37 20.26
CA VAL A 44 1.82 -23.46 20.70
C VAL A 44 1.73 -23.67 22.22
N CYS A 45 1.93 -22.60 23.00
CA CYS A 45 1.82 -22.65 24.45
C CYS A 45 1.60 -21.26 25.06
N LYS A 46 1.18 -21.21 26.34
CA LYS A 46 0.92 -19.95 27.05
C LYS A 46 2.15 -19.03 27.13
N HIS A 47 3.34 -19.62 27.24
CA HIS A 47 4.59 -18.86 27.31
C HIS A 47 4.88 -18.13 26.00
N TRP A 48 4.78 -18.82 24.86
CA TRP A 48 4.99 -18.21 23.55
C TRP A 48 3.91 -17.18 23.22
N HIS A 49 2.65 -17.47 23.57
CA HIS A 49 1.57 -16.49 23.46
C HIS A 49 1.90 -15.21 24.23
N SER A 50 2.32 -15.32 25.49
CA SER A 50 2.70 -14.16 26.32
C SER A 50 3.89 -13.37 25.79
N ILE A 51 4.85 -14.02 25.11
CA ILE A 51 5.97 -13.34 24.45
C ILE A 51 5.46 -12.59 23.23
N VAL A 52 4.69 -13.26 22.37
CA VAL A 52 4.23 -12.70 21.09
C VAL A 52 3.25 -11.53 21.27
N THR A 53 2.47 -11.51 22.36
CA THR A 53 1.55 -10.39 22.69
C THR A 53 2.21 -9.28 23.51
N SER A 54 3.51 -9.36 23.77
CA SER A 54 4.23 -8.32 24.53
C SER A 54 4.63 -7.14 23.65
N SER A 55 4.66 -5.94 24.23
CA SER A 55 5.08 -4.72 23.52
C SER A 55 6.56 -4.74 23.11
N THR A 56 7.42 -5.46 23.86
CA THR A 56 8.84 -5.64 23.51
C THR A 56 8.97 -6.46 22.24
N PHE A 57 8.17 -7.52 22.09
CA PHE A 57 8.18 -8.34 20.90
C PHE A 57 7.67 -7.57 19.67
N SER A 58 6.59 -6.80 19.80
CA SER A 58 6.09 -5.95 18.71
C SER A 58 7.14 -4.95 18.24
N SER A 59 7.88 -4.35 19.18
CA SER A 59 9.02 -3.48 18.87
C SER A 59 10.16 -4.23 18.19
N ALA A 60 10.49 -5.45 18.63
CA ALA A 60 11.51 -6.29 18.01
C ALA A 60 11.14 -6.67 16.57
N VAL A 61 9.88 -7.04 16.33
CA VAL A 61 9.38 -7.36 14.99
C VAL A 61 9.38 -6.14 14.07
N ALA A 62 8.99 -4.96 14.58
CA ALA A 62 9.07 -3.72 13.80
C ALA A 62 10.51 -3.42 13.34
N VAL A 63 11.52 -3.77 14.14
CA VAL A 63 12.94 -3.61 13.77
C VAL A 63 13.40 -4.64 12.74
N THR A 64 12.94 -5.89 12.84
CA THR A 64 13.34 -6.97 11.91
C THR A 64 12.57 -6.91 10.58
N ARG A 65 11.32 -6.44 10.58
CA ARG A 65 10.44 -6.31 9.41
C ARG A 65 10.35 -4.88 8.91
N LYS A 66 11.44 -4.42 8.31
CA LYS A 66 11.52 -3.05 7.77
C LYS A 66 10.79 -2.86 6.45
N LYS A 67 10.52 -3.94 5.70
CA LYS A 67 10.04 -3.84 4.33
C LYS A 67 8.51 -3.89 4.24
N PRO A 68 7.87 -2.91 3.60
CA PRO A 68 6.42 -2.86 3.47
C PRO A 68 5.89 -3.85 2.44
N PHE A 69 4.67 -4.32 2.67
CA PHE A 69 4.02 -5.31 1.82
C PHE A 69 3.36 -4.58 0.64
N LEU A 70 3.41 -5.21 -0.54
CA LEU A 70 2.57 -4.82 -1.66
C LEU A 70 1.23 -5.56 -1.57
N PHE A 71 0.14 -4.83 -1.55
CA PHE A 71 -1.21 -5.39 -1.61
C PHE A 71 -1.78 -5.23 -3.00
N LEU A 72 -2.38 -6.30 -3.52
CA LEU A 72 -3.19 -6.29 -4.73
C LEU A 72 -4.61 -6.75 -4.38
N TYR A 73 -5.58 -5.92 -4.73
CA TYR A 73 -6.97 -6.21 -4.54
C TYR A 73 -7.68 -6.38 -5.89
N GLY A 74 -7.98 -7.64 -6.21
CA GLY A 74 -8.68 -8.02 -7.42
C GLY A 74 -10.19 -7.92 -7.25
N LEU A 75 -10.82 -7.08 -8.07
CA LEU A 75 -12.25 -6.81 -8.07
C LEU A 75 -12.97 -7.55 -9.20
N ASN A 76 -13.98 -8.34 -8.85
CA ASN A 76 -14.91 -8.94 -9.79
C ASN A 76 -16.30 -8.29 -9.64
N ASN A 77 -16.66 -7.43 -10.60
CA ASN A 77 -17.92 -6.69 -10.59
C ASN A 77 -19.16 -7.58 -10.79
N ILE A 78 -19.00 -8.78 -11.33
CA ILE A 78 -20.12 -9.71 -11.61
C ILE A 78 -20.36 -10.63 -10.41
N PHE A 79 -19.28 -11.16 -9.84
CA PHE A 79 -19.31 -12.10 -8.72
C PHE A 79 -18.45 -11.57 -7.58
N PRO A 80 -18.99 -10.74 -6.66
CA PRO A 80 -18.20 -10.17 -5.55
C PRO A 80 -17.49 -11.21 -4.67
N ARG A 81 -18.04 -12.44 -4.59
CA ARG A 81 -17.39 -13.58 -3.91
C ARG A 81 -16.05 -14.00 -4.53
N ASN A 82 -15.79 -13.59 -5.76
CA ASN A 82 -14.55 -13.85 -6.48
C ASN A 82 -13.50 -12.76 -6.25
N ASN A 83 -13.80 -11.70 -5.49
CA ASN A 83 -12.80 -10.72 -5.10
C ASN A 83 -11.70 -11.40 -4.28
N GLN A 84 -10.45 -10.98 -4.47
CA GLN A 84 -9.31 -11.54 -3.73
C GLN A 84 -8.38 -10.41 -3.27
N LEU A 85 -7.87 -10.54 -2.06
CA LEU A 85 -6.82 -9.68 -1.53
C LEU A 85 -5.54 -10.50 -1.43
N LEU A 86 -4.51 -10.07 -2.14
CA LEU A 86 -3.21 -10.72 -2.19
C LEU A 86 -2.19 -9.75 -1.58
N ALA A 87 -1.30 -10.28 -0.76
CA ALA A 87 -0.24 -9.50 -0.13
C ALA A 87 1.12 -10.15 -0.41
N PHE A 88 2.02 -9.42 -1.04
CA PHE A 88 3.38 -9.85 -1.28
C PHE A 88 4.24 -9.49 -0.07
N ASP A 89 4.83 -10.51 0.56
CA ASP A 89 5.84 -10.36 1.61
C ASP A 89 7.23 -10.26 0.94
N PRO A 90 7.87 -9.07 0.91
CA PRO A 90 9.18 -8.89 0.28
C PRO A 90 10.30 -9.61 1.02
N HIS A 91 10.13 -9.98 2.29
CA HIS A 91 11.12 -10.74 3.06
C HIS A 91 11.09 -12.22 2.68
N LEU A 92 9.91 -12.77 2.38
CA LEU A 92 9.76 -14.17 1.97
C LEU A 92 9.79 -14.37 0.47
N ASP A 93 9.72 -13.27 -0.31
CA ASP A 93 9.54 -13.27 -1.75
C ASP A 93 8.35 -14.15 -2.14
N LYS A 94 7.21 -13.96 -1.45
CA LYS A 94 6.01 -14.80 -1.61
C LYS A 94 4.72 -14.02 -1.46
N TRP A 95 3.74 -14.43 -2.24
CA TRP A 95 2.36 -13.98 -2.11
C TRP A 95 1.59 -14.76 -1.04
N LEU A 96 0.79 -14.02 -0.28
CA LEU A 96 -0.15 -14.51 0.71
C LEU A 96 -1.56 -14.15 0.27
N ASN A 97 -2.49 -15.08 0.41
CA ASN A 97 -3.92 -14.82 0.19
C ASN A 97 -4.55 -14.41 1.52
N LEU A 98 -5.12 -13.21 1.57
CA LEU A 98 -5.72 -12.63 2.75
C LEU A 98 -7.25 -12.64 2.64
N PRO A 99 -7.96 -12.80 3.77
CA PRO A 99 -9.41 -12.64 3.77
C PRO A 99 -9.79 -11.23 3.31
N VAL A 100 -10.81 -11.15 2.46
CA VAL A 100 -11.35 -9.86 2.01
C VAL A 100 -12.25 -9.29 3.09
N PHE A 101 -11.90 -8.13 3.61
CA PHE A 101 -12.77 -7.35 4.50
C PHE A 101 -13.61 -6.42 3.64
N ARG A 102 -14.92 -6.63 3.60
CA ARG A 102 -15.84 -5.70 2.92
C ARG A 102 -17.15 -5.54 3.67
N HIS A 103 -17.58 -4.30 3.78
CA HIS A 103 -18.99 -4.00 3.99
C HIS A 103 -19.73 -4.09 2.66
N GLN A 104 -21.01 -4.45 2.71
CA GLN A 104 -21.84 -4.51 1.51
C GLN A 104 -21.97 -3.09 0.92
N ASN A 105 -21.71 -2.95 -0.40
CA ASN A 105 -21.84 -1.73 -1.22
C ASN A 105 -20.65 -0.74 -1.26
N ASP A 106 -19.44 -1.14 -0.89
CA ASP A 106 -18.25 -0.30 -1.08
C ASP A 106 -17.88 -0.14 -2.57
N SER A 107 -17.73 1.11 -3.04
CA SER A 107 -17.43 1.43 -4.44
C SER A 107 -15.92 1.63 -4.69
N SER A 108 -15.15 2.01 -3.68
CA SER A 108 -13.68 2.07 -3.72
C SER A 108 -13.07 1.31 -2.54
N PHE A 109 -11.97 0.61 -2.80
CA PHE A 109 -11.12 -0.04 -1.82
C PHE A 109 -9.67 0.33 -2.09
N MET A 110 -9.01 0.83 -1.06
CA MET A 110 -7.64 1.31 -1.09
C MET A 110 -6.98 1.08 0.27
N GLY A 111 -5.69 1.38 0.36
CA GLY A 111 -4.99 1.37 1.64
C GLY A 111 -4.05 2.55 1.77
N CYS A 112 -3.86 2.99 3.00
CA CYS A 112 -2.95 4.06 3.35
C CYS A 112 -2.44 3.86 4.78
N ASN A 113 -1.13 4.00 4.97
CA ASN A 113 -0.44 4.05 6.26
C ASN A 113 -0.96 3.06 7.33
N GLY A 114 -1.01 1.76 7.02
CA GLY A 114 -1.43 0.72 7.96
C GLY A 114 -2.94 0.42 7.98
N TYR A 115 -3.75 1.08 7.16
CA TYR A 115 -5.20 0.89 7.11
C TYR A 115 -5.70 0.44 5.74
N TYR A 116 -6.70 -0.44 5.74
CA TYR A 116 -7.65 -0.57 4.64
C TYR A 116 -8.67 0.56 4.75
N VAL A 117 -8.99 1.18 3.61
CA VAL A 117 -9.99 2.25 3.52
C VAL A 117 -11.01 1.90 2.44
N CYS A 118 -12.28 2.02 2.81
CA CYS A 118 -13.41 1.89 1.90
C CYS A 118 -14.18 3.20 1.85
N THR A 119 -14.52 3.64 0.63
CA THR A 119 -15.38 4.82 0.43
C THR A 119 -16.56 4.45 -0.47
N SER A 120 -17.75 4.98 -0.16
CA SER A 120 -18.93 4.84 -1.00
C SER A 120 -19.83 6.07 -0.93
N GLY A 121 -19.67 6.98 -1.89
CA GLY A 121 -20.39 8.26 -1.90
C GLY A 121 -19.99 9.13 -0.71
N SER A 122 -20.86 9.23 0.29
CA SER A 122 -20.54 9.93 1.55
C SER A 122 -20.05 9.00 2.67
N SER A 123 -20.11 7.68 2.50
CA SER A 123 -19.63 6.74 3.51
C SER A 123 -18.11 6.62 3.45
N PHE A 124 -17.48 6.65 4.62
CA PHE A 124 -16.07 6.37 4.79
C PHE A 124 -15.89 5.40 5.96
N SER A 125 -15.12 4.34 5.71
CA SER A 125 -14.77 3.37 6.75
C SER A 125 -13.32 2.93 6.59
N PHE A 126 -12.72 2.56 7.71
CA PHE A 126 -11.34 2.10 7.75
C PHE A 126 -11.18 0.93 8.71
N CYS A 127 -10.16 0.12 8.48
CA CYS A 127 -9.81 -1.02 9.32
C CYS A 127 -8.28 -1.13 9.35
N PRO A 128 -7.62 -1.27 10.51
CA PRO A 128 -6.20 -1.58 10.55
C PRO A 128 -5.92 -2.86 9.74
N ILE A 129 -4.82 -2.86 8.99
CA ILE A 129 -4.45 -3.99 8.14
C ILE A 129 -4.27 -5.24 9.01
N LEU A 130 -4.87 -6.33 8.56
CA LEU A 130 -5.00 -7.63 9.25
C LEU A 130 -5.84 -7.64 10.54
N SER A 131 -6.40 -6.51 10.97
CA SER A 131 -7.40 -6.47 12.04
C SER A 131 -8.81 -6.77 11.49
N ARG A 132 -9.75 -7.07 12.39
CA ARG A 132 -11.18 -7.20 12.11
C ARG A 132 -11.99 -6.00 12.61
N ASP A 133 -11.33 -5.02 13.21
CA ASP A 133 -11.96 -3.87 13.87
C ASP A 133 -12.27 -2.77 12.85
N VAL A 134 -13.43 -2.92 12.20
CA VAL A 134 -13.89 -1.93 11.23
C VAL A 134 -14.50 -0.74 11.94
N HIS A 135 -14.03 0.45 11.57
CA HIS A 135 -14.50 1.73 12.04
C HIS A 135 -15.21 2.46 10.91
N VAL A 136 -16.41 2.97 11.19
CA VAL A 136 -17.20 3.77 10.25
C VAL A 136 -17.28 5.18 10.81
N THR A 137 -16.90 6.17 10.00
CA THR A 137 -16.95 7.59 10.41
C THR A 137 -18.36 8.15 10.24
N CYS A 138 -18.58 9.40 10.65
CA CYS A 138 -19.74 10.14 10.13
C CYS A 138 -19.62 10.30 8.61
N MET A 139 -20.73 10.67 7.97
CA MET A 139 -20.76 10.91 6.53
C MET A 139 -19.87 12.09 6.15
N LEU A 140 -19.20 11.98 5.00
CA LEU A 140 -18.55 13.09 4.32
C LEU A 140 -19.58 14.16 3.96
N ASN A 141 -19.19 15.43 4.08
CA ASN A 141 -20.03 16.56 3.70
C ASN A 141 -20.26 16.59 2.19
N CYS A 142 -19.27 16.17 1.40
CA CYS A 142 -19.35 16.12 -0.05
C CYS A 142 -19.27 14.66 -0.55
N PRO A 143 -20.40 14.07 -1.01
CA PRO A 143 -20.41 12.74 -1.60
C PRO A 143 -19.50 12.66 -2.84
N ARG A 144 -18.65 11.63 -2.89
CA ARG A 144 -17.62 11.48 -3.93
C ARG A 144 -17.21 10.03 -4.13
N LEU A 145 -16.67 9.71 -5.30
CA LEU A 145 -16.06 8.42 -5.63
C LEU A 145 -14.58 8.57 -5.92
N ASN A 146 -13.79 7.57 -5.50
CA ASN A 146 -12.35 7.49 -5.77
C ASN A 146 -11.56 8.76 -5.39
N PRO A 147 -11.73 9.33 -4.18
CA PRO A 147 -10.87 10.42 -3.73
C PRO A 147 -9.43 9.92 -3.53
N LEU A 148 -8.46 10.84 -3.53
CA LEU A 148 -7.17 10.57 -2.89
C LEU A 148 -7.39 10.52 -1.38
N VAL A 149 -6.68 9.64 -0.68
CA VAL A 149 -6.78 9.49 0.77
C VAL A 149 -5.39 9.42 1.38
N GLY A 150 -5.17 10.20 2.44
CA GLY A 150 -3.99 10.12 3.30
C GLY A 150 -4.41 9.80 4.73
N ALA A 151 -3.64 8.97 5.42
CA ALA A 151 -3.80 8.69 6.85
C ALA A 151 -2.58 9.21 7.62
N PHE A 152 -2.84 10.04 8.63
CA PHE A 152 -1.81 10.72 9.41
C PHE A 152 -2.23 10.83 10.88
N TYR A 153 -1.33 11.29 11.74
CA TYR A 153 -1.55 11.41 13.18
C TYR A 153 -1.12 12.78 13.66
N ASP A 154 -1.90 13.37 14.58
CA ASP A 154 -1.47 14.54 15.32
C ASP A 154 -0.37 14.14 16.32
N LYS A 155 0.54 15.06 16.63
CA LYS A 155 1.62 14.81 17.58
C LYS A 155 1.06 14.38 18.94
N GLY A 156 1.39 13.17 19.37
CA GLY A 156 0.95 12.60 20.65
C GLY A 156 -0.48 12.03 20.65
N CYS A 157 -1.14 11.91 19.50
CA CYS A 157 -2.43 11.24 19.37
C CYS A 157 -2.26 9.85 18.74
N GLU A 158 -2.92 8.85 19.30
CA GLU A 158 -2.94 7.47 18.76
C GLU A 158 -4.08 7.24 17.76
N LEU A 159 -5.03 8.17 17.67
CA LEU A 159 -6.17 8.05 16.76
C LEU A 159 -5.79 8.56 15.36
N PRO A 160 -6.05 7.77 14.31
CA PRO A 160 -5.74 8.20 12.95
C PRO A 160 -6.68 9.31 12.50
N ARG A 161 -6.10 10.30 11.81
CA ARG A 161 -6.80 11.27 10.98
C ARG A 161 -6.74 10.85 9.52
N PHE A 162 -7.73 11.26 8.76
CA PHE A 162 -7.79 11.01 7.32
C PHE A 162 -8.04 12.31 6.59
N ILE A 163 -7.25 12.57 5.54
CA ILE A 163 -7.55 13.61 4.56
C ILE A 163 -8.09 12.94 3.31
N VAL A 164 -9.17 13.49 2.75
CA VAL A 164 -9.70 13.10 1.44
C VAL A 164 -9.65 14.30 0.49
N VAL A 165 -9.07 14.10 -0.70
CA VAL A 165 -8.87 15.15 -1.69
C VAL A 165 -9.47 14.73 -3.03
N GLY A 166 -10.24 15.65 -3.62
CA GLY A 166 -10.82 15.45 -4.95
C GLY A 166 -11.83 14.31 -5.00
N GLY A 167 -11.94 13.67 -6.16
CA GLY A 167 -12.89 12.58 -6.41
C GLY A 167 -14.05 13.02 -7.29
N VAL A 168 -14.68 12.03 -7.94
CA VAL A 168 -15.79 12.27 -8.86
C VAL A 168 -17.09 12.38 -8.07
N LYS A 169 -17.78 13.51 -8.23
CA LYS A 169 -19.12 13.69 -7.69
C LYS A 169 -20.17 13.22 -8.69
N PHE A 170 -21.23 12.60 -8.19
CA PHE A 170 -22.37 12.19 -9.00
C PHE A 170 -23.64 12.88 -8.53
N VAL A 171 -24.42 13.43 -9.46
CA VAL A 171 -25.74 14.00 -9.21
C VAL A 171 -26.74 13.30 -10.13
N GLY A 172 -27.73 12.61 -9.56
CA GLY A 172 -28.74 11.88 -10.34
C GLY A 172 -28.17 10.75 -11.21
N GLY A 173 -27.03 10.16 -10.83
CA GLY A 173 -26.35 9.11 -11.60
C GLY A 173 -25.49 9.61 -12.76
N LEU A 174 -25.43 10.93 -12.97
CA LEU A 174 -24.52 11.58 -13.91
C LEU A 174 -23.32 12.16 -13.17
N VAL A 175 -22.16 12.19 -13.84
CA VAL A 175 -20.98 12.90 -13.34
C VAL A 175 -21.34 14.38 -13.23
N ASP A 176 -21.13 14.97 -12.05
CA ASP A 176 -21.28 16.40 -11.85
C ASP A 176 -20.21 17.13 -12.65
N ILE A 177 -20.61 18.09 -13.48
CA ILE A 177 -19.71 18.88 -14.34
C ILE A 177 -18.99 19.95 -13.51
N GLU A 178 -19.55 20.30 -12.34
CA GLU A 178 -18.82 21.06 -11.33
C GLU A 178 -17.85 20.12 -10.61
N ASP A 179 -16.65 19.98 -11.18
CA ASP A 179 -15.55 19.21 -10.61
C ASP A 179 -15.23 19.70 -9.20
N GLY A 180 -15.80 19.00 -8.22
CA GLY A 180 -15.67 19.31 -6.81
C GLY A 180 -14.24 19.09 -6.34
N LEU A 181 -13.45 20.17 -6.31
CA LEU A 181 -12.08 20.22 -5.76
C LEU A 181 -12.09 20.12 -4.22
N PHE A 182 -13.04 19.38 -3.65
CA PHE A 182 -13.31 19.35 -2.23
C PHE A 182 -12.18 18.66 -1.47
N VAL A 183 -11.87 19.21 -0.31
CA VAL A 183 -10.91 18.65 0.65
C VAL A 183 -11.61 18.55 1.99
N GLU A 184 -11.57 17.37 2.60
CA GLU A 184 -12.11 17.15 3.94
C GLU A 184 -11.09 16.42 4.81
N ILE A 185 -11.01 16.80 6.09
CA ILE A 185 -10.20 16.11 7.09
C ILE A 185 -11.12 15.54 8.17
N TYR A 186 -10.94 14.25 8.47
CA TYR A 186 -11.63 13.59 9.57
C TYR A 186 -10.92 13.89 10.89
N ASN A 187 -11.67 14.41 11.85
CA ASN A 187 -11.21 14.64 13.21
C ASN A 187 -11.82 13.56 14.14
N PRO A 188 -11.00 12.62 14.65
CA PRO A 188 -11.49 11.50 15.44
C PRO A 188 -12.02 11.92 16.82
N HIS A 189 -11.64 13.10 17.34
CA HIS A 189 -12.08 13.56 18.66
C HIS A 189 -13.55 14.02 18.66
N CYS A 190 -14.00 14.67 17.59
CA CYS A 190 -15.42 15.02 17.40
C CYS A 190 -16.18 13.96 16.60
N GLY A 191 -15.46 13.02 15.95
CA GLY A 191 -16.05 12.06 15.02
C GLY A 191 -16.64 12.72 13.78
N CYS A 192 -16.08 13.86 13.34
CA CYS A 192 -16.65 14.73 12.32
C CYS A 192 -15.68 15.02 11.16
N TRP A 193 -16.21 15.29 9.96
CA TRP A 193 -15.44 15.76 8.80
C TRP A 193 -15.45 17.28 8.71
N GLU A 194 -14.26 17.87 8.64
CA GLU A 194 -14.03 19.30 8.51
C GLU A 194 -13.74 19.65 7.06
N ASN A 195 -14.44 20.63 6.48
CA ASN A 195 -14.15 21.13 5.14
C ASN A 195 -12.90 22.02 5.15
N CYS A 196 -12.01 21.79 4.20
CA CYS A 196 -10.78 22.57 4.04
C CYS A 196 -10.79 23.38 2.74
N SER A 197 -9.75 24.20 2.57
CA SER A 197 -9.46 24.92 1.33
C SER A 197 -9.46 23.94 0.14
N PRO A 198 -10.19 24.23 -0.96
CA PRO A 198 -10.30 23.31 -2.08
C PRO A 198 -8.94 23.15 -2.79
N LEU A 199 -8.75 22.00 -3.44
CA LEU A 199 -7.60 21.74 -4.32
C LEU A 199 -7.50 22.88 -5.37
N PRO A 200 -6.29 23.33 -5.75
CA PRO A 200 -6.13 24.40 -6.73
C PRO A 200 -6.84 24.11 -8.06
N ALA A 201 -7.34 25.17 -8.71
CA ALA A 201 -8.17 25.07 -9.90
C ALA A 201 -7.45 24.42 -11.11
N ASP A 202 -6.13 24.44 -11.12
CA ASP A 202 -5.25 23.80 -12.11
C ASP A 202 -5.48 22.28 -12.21
N PHE A 203 -5.99 21.64 -11.15
CA PHE A 203 -6.28 20.21 -11.11
C PHE A 203 -7.70 19.85 -11.60
N ARG A 204 -8.52 20.83 -11.99
CA ARG A 204 -9.94 20.63 -12.35
C ARG A 204 -10.14 19.55 -13.41
N ASN A 205 -9.38 19.62 -14.51
CA ASN A 205 -9.51 18.71 -15.67
C ASN A 205 -9.08 17.25 -15.38
N GLY A 206 -8.66 16.93 -14.16
CA GLY A 206 -8.17 15.60 -13.78
C GLY A 206 -8.40 15.29 -12.32
N ASN A 207 -9.48 15.78 -11.71
CA ASN A 207 -9.73 15.70 -10.26
C ASN A 207 -10.20 14.31 -9.78
N THR A 208 -9.49 13.25 -10.17
CA THR A 208 -9.82 11.86 -9.80
C THR A 208 -8.54 11.11 -9.45
N SER A 209 -8.61 10.08 -8.61
CA SER A 209 -7.43 9.24 -8.33
C SER A 209 -6.91 8.45 -9.54
N GLN A 210 -7.59 8.48 -10.70
CA GLN A 210 -7.06 7.92 -11.95
C GLN A 210 -6.08 8.88 -12.65
N SER A 211 -6.19 10.18 -12.36
CA SER A 211 -5.39 11.24 -12.97
C SER A 211 -4.52 12.00 -11.95
N LEU A 212 -4.70 11.71 -10.65
CA LEU A 212 -3.90 12.25 -9.55
C LEU A 212 -3.21 11.12 -8.79
N SER A 213 -2.05 11.43 -8.24
CA SER A 213 -1.38 10.66 -7.21
C SER A 213 -1.11 11.56 -6.01
N SER A 214 -0.86 10.97 -4.85
CA SER A 214 -0.61 11.71 -3.62
C SER A 214 0.46 11.04 -2.76
N ALA A 215 1.18 11.87 -2.01
CA ALA A 215 2.18 11.42 -1.05
C ALA A 215 2.03 12.22 0.26
N LEU A 216 2.09 11.52 1.39
CA LEU A 216 2.25 12.15 2.70
C LEU A 216 3.73 12.24 3.02
N PHE A 217 4.24 13.46 3.19
CA PHE A 217 5.65 13.71 3.41
C PHE A 217 5.84 14.97 4.25
N ASP A 218 6.63 14.87 5.33
CA ASP A 218 6.97 15.97 6.25
C ASP A 218 5.77 16.87 6.65
N GLY A 219 4.70 16.25 7.17
CA GLY A 219 3.50 16.97 7.62
C GLY A 219 2.65 17.60 6.50
N LYS A 220 2.95 17.31 5.23
CA LYS A 220 2.22 17.83 4.07
C LYS A 220 1.60 16.71 3.26
N PHE A 221 0.45 17.00 2.67
CA PHE A 221 -0.21 16.15 1.68
C PHE A 221 0.06 16.70 0.28
N TYR A 222 0.93 16.02 -0.45
CA TYR A 222 1.26 16.35 -1.83
C TYR A 222 0.19 15.81 -2.77
N VAL A 223 -0.21 16.61 -3.74
CA VAL A 223 -1.05 16.19 -4.86
C VAL A 223 -0.29 16.42 -6.16
N TYR A 224 -0.19 15.37 -6.97
CA TYR A 224 0.49 15.38 -8.25
C TYR A 224 -0.44 14.94 -9.37
N GLY A 225 -0.51 15.75 -10.43
CA GLY A 225 -1.25 15.41 -11.65
C GLY A 225 -0.44 14.46 -12.53
N ILE A 226 -0.89 13.20 -12.62
CA ILE A 226 -0.17 12.08 -13.25
C ILE A 226 0.32 12.43 -14.66
N TYR A 227 -0.50 13.14 -15.44
CA TYR A 227 -0.21 13.50 -16.82
C TYR A 227 0.18 14.97 -17.01
N SER A 228 -0.34 15.88 -16.18
CA SER A 228 -0.04 17.32 -16.30
C SER A 228 1.35 17.66 -15.78
N GLY A 229 1.82 16.95 -14.75
CA GLY A 229 3.03 17.29 -14.01
C GLY A 229 2.84 18.41 -13.00
N PHE A 230 1.59 18.84 -12.75
CA PHE A 230 1.31 19.83 -11.72
C PHE A 230 1.46 19.24 -10.34
N VAL A 231 2.09 19.98 -9.44
CA VAL A 231 2.27 19.61 -8.03
C VAL A 231 1.85 20.76 -7.13
N SER A 232 1.14 20.45 -6.05
CA SER A 232 0.81 21.38 -4.98
C SER A 232 0.75 20.63 -3.65
N THR A 233 1.06 21.32 -2.57
CA THR A 233 1.15 20.73 -1.23
C THR A 233 0.11 21.34 -0.32
N PHE A 234 -0.62 20.51 0.40
CA PHE A 234 -1.51 20.95 1.47
C PHE A 234 -0.81 20.75 2.81
N ASP A 235 -0.59 21.83 3.54
CA ASP A 235 -0.01 21.80 4.88
C ASP A 235 -1.07 21.35 5.89
N LEU A 236 -0.81 20.23 6.59
CA LEU A 236 -1.80 19.60 7.47
C LEU A 236 -2.00 20.35 8.79
N ASP A 237 -1.08 21.24 9.17
CA ASP A 237 -1.19 22.03 10.40
C ASP A 237 -1.94 23.35 10.15
N THR A 238 -1.65 24.02 9.02
CA THR A 238 -2.21 25.34 8.68
C THR A 238 -3.42 25.27 7.75
N HIS A 239 -3.68 24.12 7.12
CA HIS A 239 -4.74 23.89 6.14
C HIS A 239 -4.67 24.81 4.91
N VAL A 240 -3.45 25.13 4.47
CA VAL A 240 -3.16 26.02 3.33
C VAL A 240 -2.48 25.24 2.21
N TRP A 241 -2.89 25.54 0.96
CA TRP A 241 -2.23 25.05 -0.25
C TRP A 241 -1.04 25.92 -0.63
N SER A 242 0.05 25.29 -1.08
CA SER A 242 1.11 25.99 -1.80
C SER A 242 0.64 26.43 -3.18
N GLU A 243 1.39 27.38 -3.78
CA GLU A 243 1.26 27.63 -5.20
C GLU A 243 1.50 26.35 -6.02
N VAL A 244 0.83 26.27 -7.16
CA VAL A 244 0.96 25.15 -8.09
C VAL A 244 2.27 25.32 -8.86
N GLN A 245 3.11 24.28 -8.82
CA GLN A 245 4.36 24.21 -9.56
C GLN A 245 4.27 23.12 -10.63
N THR A 246 5.21 23.12 -11.58
CA THR A 246 5.31 22.07 -12.61
C THR A 246 6.56 21.23 -12.37
N LEU A 247 6.35 19.98 -12.01
CA LEU A 247 7.38 18.95 -11.84
C LEU A 247 7.29 17.96 -13.00
N ARG A 248 8.10 18.20 -14.04
CA ARG A 248 8.07 17.41 -15.27
C ARG A 248 9.49 17.16 -15.83
N PRO A 249 10.09 16.00 -15.52
CA PRO A 249 11.32 15.56 -16.19
C PRO A 249 11.18 15.54 -17.72
N PRO A 250 12.28 15.70 -18.48
CA PRO A 250 12.25 15.66 -19.94
C PRO A 250 11.68 14.34 -20.47
N GLY A 251 10.83 14.42 -21.49
CA GLY A 251 10.23 13.24 -22.12
C GLY A 251 9.14 12.55 -21.29
N LEU A 252 8.75 13.09 -20.13
CA LEU A 252 7.75 12.47 -19.26
C LEU A 252 6.39 12.33 -19.95
N LEU A 253 5.87 11.11 -19.96
CA LEU A 253 4.52 10.77 -20.41
C LEU A 253 3.54 10.82 -19.24
N PHE A 254 3.87 10.13 -18.15
CA PHE A 254 3.13 10.17 -16.89
C PHE A 254 4.03 9.78 -15.71
N ALA A 255 3.67 10.21 -14.50
CA ALA A 255 4.36 9.81 -13.27
C ALA A 255 3.41 9.72 -12.06
N PHE A 256 3.89 9.05 -11.02
CA PHE A 256 3.27 8.94 -9.72
C PHE A 256 4.22 9.52 -8.68
N LEU A 257 3.68 10.31 -7.75
CA LEU A 257 4.43 10.84 -6.62
C LEU A 257 4.25 9.91 -5.41
N ILE A 258 5.35 9.53 -4.78
CA ILE A 258 5.41 8.51 -3.74
C ILE A 258 6.30 9.01 -2.60
N SER A 259 5.90 8.72 -1.36
CA SER A 259 6.75 8.93 -0.18
C SER A 259 7.50 7.64 0.15
N CYS A 260 8.83 7.69 0.13
CA CYS A 260 9.73 6.54 0.29
C CYS A 260 10.90 6.92 1.22
N ASN A 261 10.89 6.46 2.48
CA ASN A 261 12.03 6.54 3.41
C ASN A 261 12.72 7.92 3.45
N GLU A 262 12.05 8.93 4.01
CA GLU A 262 12.52 10.34 4.06
C GLU A 262 12.80 10.98 2.69
N LEU A 263 12.42 10.33 1.58
CA LEU A 263 12.48 10.89 0.24
C LEU A 263 11.08 11.02 -0.35
N LEU A 264 10.89 12.08 -1.12
CA LEU A 264 9.82 12.18 -2.08
C LEU A 264 10.34 11.65 -3.43
N VAL A 265 9.69 10.63 -3.97
CA VAL A 265 10.10 9.96 -5.21
C VAL A 265 9.04 10.16 -6.27
N LEU A 266 9.46 10.68 -7.42
CA LEU A 266 8.66 10.67 -8.63
C LEU A 266 9.01 9.40 -9.43
N ALA A 267 8.02 8.62 -9.81
CA ALA A 267 8.19 7.37 -10.55
C ALA A 267 7.34 7.40 -11.82
N GLY A 268 7.95 7.35 -12.99
CA GLY A 268 7.20 7.59 -14.22
C GLY A 268 7.84 7.09 -15.50
N LEU A 269 7.04 7.08 -16.55
CA LEU A 269 7.45 6.65 -17.87
C LEU A 269 7.88 7.86 -18.70
N CYS A 270 9.06 7.76 -19.30
CA CYS A 270 9.59 8.71 -20.27
C CYS A 270 9.64 8.10 -21.67
N ASN A 271 9.56 8.96 -22.68
CA ASN A 271 9.90 8.64 -24.05
C ASN A 271 10.85 9.70 -24.58
N ASP A 272 12.08 9.30 -24.83
CA ASP A 272 13.13 10.16 -25.38
C ASP A 272 13.76 9.56 -26.64
N HIS A 273 14.89 10.10 -27.07
CA HIS A 273 15.63 9.64 -28.25
C HIS A 273 16.21 8.22 -28.11
N ARG A 274 16.28 7.67 -26.90
CA ARG A 274 16.74 6.31 -26.58
C ARG A 274 15.59 5.31 -26.51
N GLY A 275 14.34 5.80 -26.55
CA GLY A 275 13.12 5.01 -26.49
C GLY A 275 12.37 5.20 -25.18
N VAL A 276 11.50 4.24 -24.87
CA VAL A 276 10.66 4.26 -23.67
C VAL A 276 11.42 3.70 -22.48
N SER A 277 11.40 4.41 -21.35
CA SER A 277 12.02 3.96 -20.09
C SER A 277 11.16 4.34 -18.88
N PHE A 278 11.19 3.50 -17.84
CA PHE A 278 10.55 3.82 -16.56
C PHE A 278 11.63 4.27 -15.58
N ASN A 279 11.50 5.49 -15.06
CA ASN A 279 12.54 6.17 -14.31
C ASN A 279 12.03 6.57 -12.91
N LEU A 280 12.96 6.65 -11.97
CA LEU A 280 12.74 7.17 -10.61
C LEU A 280 13.58 8.42 -10.42
N TRP A 281 13.00 9.44 -9.80
CA TRP A 281 13.69 10.68 -9.42
C TRP A 281 13.43 11.00 -7.96
N SER A 282 14.46 11.44 -7.24
CA SER A 282 14.32 12.07 -5.93
C SER A 282 13.93 13.51 -6.12
N ILE A 283 12.98 13.97 -5.32
CA ILE A 283 12.45 15.33 -5.34
C ILE A 283 12.90 16.03 -4.06
N ASP A 284 13.48 17.22 -4.21
CA ASP A 284 13.72 18.13 -3.10
C ASP A 284 12.38 18.79 -2.71
N ASP A 285 11.97 18.60 -1.46
CA ASP A 285 10.66 19.02 -0.96
C ASP A 285 10.53 20.55 -0.81
N LYS A 286 11.64 21.29 -0.86
CA LYS A 286 11.66 22.74 -0.71
C LYS A 286 11.74 23.45 -2.05
N THR A 287 12.55 22.93 -2.97
CA THR A 287 12.76 23.55 -4.29
C THR A 287 11.90 22.92 -5.39
N MET A 288 11.30 21.75 -5.15
CA MET A 288 10.65 20.92 -6.19
C MET A 288 11.59 20.54 -7.35
N GLU A 289 12.91 20.61 -7.13
CA GLU A 289 13.89 20.12 -8.11
C GLU A 289 14.01 18.60 -8.05
N PHE A 290 14.36 17.98 -9.18
CA PHE A 290 14.45 16.53 -9.30
C PHE A 290 15.84 16.08 -9.73
N SER A 291 16.25 14.93 -9.21
CA SER A 291 17.49 14.25 -9.58
C SER A 291 17.23 12.77 -9.85
N GLU A 292 17.83 12.23 -10.91
CA GLU A 292 17.63 10.82 -11.29
C GLU A 292 18.19 9.88 -10.22
N LEU A 293 17.36 8.93 -9.78
CA LEU A 293 17.72 7.87 -8.83
C LEU A 293 18.02 6.55 -9.54
N ALA A 294 17.17 6.16 -10.49
CA ALA A 294 17.28 4.88 -11.17
C ALA A 294 16.49 4.86 -12.47
N ILE A 295 16.93 4.03 -13.41
CA ILE A 295 16.19 3.67 -14.61
C ILE A 295 15.93 2.17 -14.56
N MET A 296 14.70 1.74 -14.79
CA MET A 296 14.34 0.33 -14.88
C MET A 296 15.03 -0.30 -16.11
N PRO A 297 15.73 -1.43 -15.95
CA PRO A 297 16.26 -2.19 -17.07
C PRO A 297 15.18 -2.51 -18.11
N ALA A 298 15.51 -2.37 -19.40
CA ALA A 298 14.55 -2.52 -20.50
C ALA A 298 13.91 -3.92 -20.52
N GLU A 299 14.64 -4.95 -20.10
CA GLU A 299 14.16 -6.33 -20.00
C GLU A 299 13.07 -6.48 -18.94
N LEU A 300 13.20 -5.77 -17.81
CA LEU A 300 12.18 -5.77 -16.76
C LEU A 300 10.94 -4.98 -17.17
N LEU A 301 11.13 -3.84 -17.83
CA LEU A 301 10.01 -3.09 -18.40
C LEU A 301 9.26 -3.95 -19.42
N ALA A 302 9.96 -4.63 -20.32
CA ALA A 302 9.37 -5.54 -21.29
C ALA A 302 8.66 -6.72 -20.62
N CYS A 303 9.14 -7.25 -19.49
CA CYS A 303 8.46 -8.32 -18.73
C CYS A 303 7.12 -7.88 -18.12
N LEU A 304 6.88 -6.58 -17.91
CA LEU A 304 5.56 -6.08 -17.51
C LEU A 304 4.55 -6.15 -18.67
N PHE A 305 5.02 -6.53 -19.86
CA PHE A 305 4.23 -6.76 -21.04
C PHE A 305 4.36 -8.21 -21.56
N ASP A 306 3.38 -8.72 -22.30
CA ASP A 306 3.32 -10.13 -22.74
C ASP A 306 4.15 -10.41 -24.02
N GLY A 307 5.15 -9.58 -24.28
CA GLY A 307 6.09 -9.76 -25.39
C GLY A 307 5.55 -9.42 -26.78
N HIS A 308 4.26 -9.10 -26.93
CA HIS A 308 3.72 -8.56 -28.19
C HIS A 308 4.11 -7.09 -28.32
N GLN A 309 5.22 -6.83 -29.01
CA GLN A 309 5.86 -5.52 -29.15
C GLN A 309 5.02 -4.43 -29.85
N GLU A 310 3.92 -4.80 -30.51
CA GLU A 310 3.23 -3.88 -31.42
C GLU A 310 2.18 -2.97 -30.72
N ASP A 311 1.70 -3.31 -29.52
CA ASP A 311 0.64 -2.56 -28.81
C ASP A 311 0.87 -2.46 -27.29
N TYR A 312 2.03 -1.97 -26.84
CA TYR A 312 2.22 -1.69 -25.41
C TYR A 312 1.28 -0.57 -24.93
N ASN A 313 0.20 -0.94 -24.24
CA ASN A 313 -0.67 0.03 -23.57
C ASN A 313 -0.03 0.52 -22.27
N PHE A 314 0.94 1.44 -22.39
CA PHE A 314 1.64 1.97 -21.22
C PHE A 314 0.74 2.67 -20.19
N ALA A 315 -0.49 3.07 -20.56
CA ALA A 315 -1.42 3.71 -19.63
C ALA A 315 -1.90 2.77 -18.50
N SER A 316 -1.74 1.46 -18.66
CA SER A 316 -2.05 0.45 -17.64
C SER A 316 -0.95 0.25 -16.60
N LEU A 317 0.23 0.85 -16.79
CA LEU A 317 1.27 0.84 -15.77
C LEU A 317 0.85 1.70 -14.60
N LYS A 318 1.01 1.13 -13.41
CA LYS A 318 0.80 1.80 -12.12
C LYS A 318 2.03 1.62 -11.25
N CYS A 319 2.16 2.54 -10.30
CA CYS A 319 3.26 2.54 -9.38
C CYS A 319 2.75 2.83 -7.97
N VAL A 320 3.26 2.09 -6.99
CA VAL A 320 3.04 2.33 -5.56
C VAL A 320 4.35 2.08 -4.83
N GLY A 321 4.57 2.76 -3.72
CA GLY A 321 5.75 2.54 -2.91
C GLY A 321 5.54 3.00 -1.49
N LEU A 322 6.42 2.52 -0.62
CA LEU A 322 6.52 2.89 0.78
C LEU A 322 7.94 2.51 1.24
N ASP A 323 8.49 3.26 2.18
CA ASP A 323 9.83 3.05 2.73
C ASP A 323 10.88 2.94 1.62
N ASP A 324 11.60 1.82 1.53
CA ASP A 324 12.69 1.59 0.58
C ASP A 324 12.24 0.90 -0.71
N LEU A 325 10.94 0.67 -0.92
CA LEU A 325 10.44 -0.13 -2.03
C LEU A 325 9.48 0.65 -2.94
N VAL A 326 9.76 0.62 -4.24
CA VAL A 326 8.87 1.13 -5.30
C VAL A 326 8.48 -0.03 -6.20
N TYR A 327 7.20 -0.34 -6.25
CA TYR A 327 6.63 -1.39 -7.09
C TYR A 327 6.00 -0.80 -8.33
N VAL A 328 6.31 -1.38 -9.48
CA VAL A 328 5.73 -1.05 -10.78
C VAL A 328 5.03 -2.30 -11.29
N PHE A 329 3.79 -2.16 -11.72
CA PHE A 329 2.99 -3.30 -12.17
C PHE A 329 2.06 -2.88 -13.29
N ASN A 330 1.62 -3.88 -14.05
CA ASN A 330 0.60 -3.70 -15.08
C ASN A 330 -0.76 -4.13 -14.52
N GLU A 331 -1.74 -3.21 -14.52
CA GLU A 331 -3.08 -3.48 -13.99
C GLU A 331 -4.00 -4.25 -14.97
N GLU A 332 -3.54 -4.49 -16.19
CA GLU A 332 -4.30 -5.24 -17.20
C GLU A 332 -4.34 -6.74 -16.92
N ARG A 333 -5.56 -7.29 -16.97
CA ARG A 333 -5.84 -8.69 -16.62
C ARG A 333 -5.08 -9.72 -17.46
N HIS A 334 -4.87 -9.47 -18.76
CA HIS A 334 -4.20 -10.41 -19.65
C HIS A 334 -2.69 -10.55 -19.33
N MET A 335 -2.16 -9.65 -18.50
CA MET A 335 -0.74 -9.55 -18.17
C MET A 335 -0.35 -10.32 -16.91
N ASN A 336 -1.27 -11.16 -16.41
CA ASN A 336 -1.15 -11.91 -15.15
C ASN A 336 -0.76 -11.04 -13.94
N TYR A 337 -1.02 -9.73 -14.02
CA TYR A 337 -0.65 -8.72 -13.02
C TYR A 337 0.84 -8.75 -12.64
N THR A 338 1.69 -8.92 -13.65
CA THR A 338 3.15 -8.95 -13.47
C THR A 338 3.64 -7.64 -12.86
N ALA A 339 4.62 -7.77 -11.95
CA ALA A 339 5.16 -6.65 -11.21
C ALA A 339 6.69 -6.74 -11.08
N CYS A 340 7.31 -5.58 -10.96
CA CYS A 340 8.71 -5.39 -10.65
C CYS A 340 8.84 -4.52 -9.41
N VAL A 341 9.95 -4.64 -8.70
CA VAL A 341 10.26 -3.82 -7.53
C VAL A 341 11.65 -3.22 -7.68
N CYS A 342 11.76 -1.94 -7.33
CA CYS A 342 13.02 -1.26 -7.07
C CYS A 342 13.21 -1.13 -5.57
N GLU A 343 14.36 -1.58 -5.07
CA GLU A 343 14.81 -1.34 -3.70
C GLU A 343 15.80 -0.18 -3.68
N ILE A 344 15.46 0.88 -2.95
CA ILE A 344 16.24 2.12 -2.79
C ILE A 344 17.00 2.02 -1.46
N SER A 345 18.21 1.45 -1.51
CA SER A 345 19.02 1.29 -0.30
C SER A 345 19.68 2.61 0.15
N ASN A 346 20.02 3.46 -0.81
CA ASN A 346 20.45 4.84 -0.63
C ASN A 346 20.24 5.57 -1.97
N ILE A 347 20.31 6.91 -1.99
CA ILE A 347 20.13 7.75 -3.20
C ILE A 347 21.01 7.26 -4.37
N SER A 348 22.19 6.70 -4.08
CA SER A 348 23.14 6.21 -5.08
C SER A 348 23.03 4.71 -5.41
N LYS A 349 22.15 3.95 -4.76
CA LYS A 349 22.10 2.49 -4.90
C LYS A 349 20.66 1.98 -4.91
N CYS A 350 20.15 1.86 -6.13
CA CYS A 350 18.87 1.26 -6.45
C CYS A 350 19.07 -0.10 -7.12
N SER A 351 18.24 -1.09 -6.79
CA SER A 351 18.26 -2.39 -7.45
C SER A 351 16.88 -2.82 -7.90
N TRP A 352 16.76 -3.13 -9.19
CA TRP A 352 15.54 -3.62 -9.80
C TRP A 352 15.50 -5.14 -9.89
N ARG A 353 14.32 -5.71 -9.67
CA ARG A 353 14.05 -7.13 -9.94
C ARG A 353 12.58 -7.35 -10.26
N ARG A 354 12.29 -8.44 -10.95
CA ARG A 354 10.93 -8.97 -11.06
C ARG A 354 10.50 -9.62 -9.74
N ILE A 355 9.22 -9.51 -9.38
CA ILE A 355 8.66 -10.28 -8.26
C ILE A 355 8.00 -11.57 -8.77
N PRO A 356 7.87 -12.60 -7.93
CA PRO A 356 7.23 -13.86 -8.30
C PRO A 356 5.80 -13.66 -8.82
N ASP A 357 5.38 -14.55 -9.71
CA ASP A 357 4.04 -14.55 -10.24
C ASP A 357 3.00 -14.81 -9.15
N LEU A 358 1.79 -14.30 -9.38
CA LEU A 358 0.67 -14.51 -8.49
C LEU A 358 0.31 -16.02 -8.36
N PRO A 359 -0.11 -16.48 -7.17
CA PRO A 359 -0.41 -17.88 -6.94
C PRO A 359 -1.68 -18.31 -7.68
N VAL A 360 -1.60 -19.40 -8.43
CA VAL A 360 -2.73 -20.02 -9.15
C VAL A 360 -3.48 -20.97 -8.20
N PRO A 361 -4.83 -21.07 -8.25
CA PRO A 361 -5.75 -20.41 -9.17
C PRO A 361 -6.11 -18.97 -8.78
N LEU A 362 -6.08 -18.08 -9.77
CA LEU A 362 -6.58 -16.71 -9.66
C LEU A 362 -8.00 -16.62 -10.19
N ASN A 363 -8.83 -15.85 -9.49
CA ASN A 363 -10.11 -15.44 -10.04
C ASN A 363 -9.92 -14.43 -11.17
N HIS A 364 -10.93 -14.32 -12.02
CA HIS A 364 -10.97 -13.26 -13.01
C HIS A 364 -11.37 -11.93 -12.38
N PHE A 365 -10.53 -10.91 -12.50
CA PHE A 365 -10.82 -9.55 -12.01
C PHE A 365 -11.07 -8.59 -13.18
N HIS A 366 -12.03 -7.70 -13.00
CA HIS A 366 -12.31 -6.60 -13.92
C HIS A 366 -11.44 -5.37 -13.62
N LYS A 367 -11.02 -5.21 -12.36
CA LYS A 367 -10.18 -4.10 -11.89
C LYS A 367 -9.22 -4.64 -10.84
N VAL A 368 -8.02 -4.10 -10.79
CA VAL A 368 -7.09 -4.31 -9.67
C VAL A 368 -6.79 -2.96 -9.05
N THR A 369 -6.82 -2.89 -7.72
CA THR A 369 -6.27 -1.76 -6.98
C THR A 369 -5.08 -2.23 -6.17
N SER A 370 -4.11 -1.35 -5.93
CA SER A 370 -2.90 -1.69 -5.20
C SER A 370 -2.52 -0.59 -4.22
N PHE A 371 -1.79 -0.96 -3.18
CA PHE A 371 -1.15 -0.02 -2.27
C PHE A 371 0.01 -0.72 -1.56
N CYS A 372 0.93 0.08 -1.03
CA CYS A 372 1.96 -0.40 -0.13
C CYS A 372 1.60 -0.04 1.30
N SER A 373 1.86 -0.95 2.24
CA SER A 373 1.70 -0.66 3.65
C SER A 373 2.59 -1.52 4.52
N SER A 374 3.03 -0.95 5.64
CA SER A 374 3.53 -1.73 6.77
C SER A 374 2.40 -2.58 7.36
N VAL A 375 2.79 -3.68 8.01
CA VAL A 375 1.89 -4.59 8.70
C VAL A 375 2.31 -4.63 10.16
N SER A 376 1.42 -4.17 11.05
CA SER A 376 1.65 -4.31 12.50
C SER A 376 1.26 -5.70 12.96
N ILE A 377 2.10 -6.29 13.81
CA ILE A 377 1.79 -7.57 14.45
C ILE A 377 0.71 -7.44 15.51
N ASP A 378 0.60 -6.27 16.16
CA ASP A 378 -0.40 -5.99 17.19
C ASP A 378 -1.82 -6.17 16.67
N ASN A 379 -2.05 -5.92 15.38
CA ASN A 379 -3.34 -6.09 14.71
C ASN A 379 -3.73 -7.56 14.50
N ILE A 380 -2.80 -8.49 14.68
CA ILE A 380 -3.00 -9.92 14.40
C ILE A 380 -3.12 -10.73 15.69
N VAL A 381 -2.38 -10.32 16.73
CA VAL A 381 -2.20 -11.10 17.96
C VAL A 381 -3.12 -10.65 19.09
N ASN A 382 -3.68 -9.44 19.00
CA ASN A 382 -4.71 -8.90 19.88
C ASN A 382 -6.07 -8.95 19.17
#